data_AF-A0AA43M6X8-F1
#
_entry.id   AF-A0AA43M6X8-F1
#
_cell.length_a   1.000
_cell.length_b   1.000
_cell.length_c   1.000
_cell.angle_alpha   90.00
_cell.angle_beta   90.00
_cell.angle_gamma   90.00
#
_symmetry.space_group_name_H-M   'P 1'
#
loop_
_entity.id
_entity.type
_entity.pdbx_description
1 polymer ?
#
loop_
_entity_poly.entity_id
_entity_poly.type
_entity_poly.pdbx_seq_one_letter_code
_entity_poly.pdbx_strand_id
1 'polypeptide(L)'
;MRFFHGTTKQNAEIIKATSLNESPFSVQDYIKHAIKENAGSIPKGFLDEDGNYNPVKWLGKGIYLFDKFNKREAISWCTRYGKPKHQLMDCTALSVSLKEIPEENIFDFFSYSDIMEIRTTLDKKLEEYLEEREDLSEQELSSYVYVQEAILANLENLFEGKQFLGGVAVDLYNLIQNNKIKLIRGIYKKGKLPNLYYDVYYCLKDGHFLEEFKVI
;
A
#
# COMPACT_ATOMS: atom_id res chain seq x y z
N MET A 1 19.10 3.00 -5.34
CA MET A 1 18.47 4.00 -4.43
C MET A 1 18.60 3.58 -2.96
N ARG A 2 18.54 4.48 -1.98
CA ARG A 2 18.68 4.14 -0.54
C ARG A 2 17.49 4.62 0.30
N PHE A 3 17.03 3.77 1.21
CA PHE A 3 15.86 3.97 2.06
C PHE A 3 16.07 3.40 3.47
N PHE A 4 15.09 3.61 4.35
CA PHE A 4 15.00 2.90 5.62
C PHE A 4 13.74 2.06 5.72
N HIS A 5 13.80 0.91 6.39
CA HIS A 5 12.65 0.11 6.77
C HIS A 5 12.54 0.06 8.31
N GLY A 6 11.40 0.47 8.87
CA GLY A 6 11.18 0.47 10.31
C GLY A 6 10.77 -0.90 10.84
N THR A 7 11.40 -1.37 11.91
CA THR A 7 11.11 -2.69 12.51
C THR A 7 11.50 -2.75 14.00
N THR A 8 11.28 -3.88 14.66
CA THR A 8 11.78 -4.12 16.03
C THR A 8 13.18 -4.72 15.98
N LYS A 9 13.98 -4.57 17.04
CA LYS A 9 15.32 -5.18 17.15
C LYS A 9 15.27 -6.70 16.97
N GLN A 10 14.26 -7.35 17.54
CA GLN A 10 14.04 -8.79 17.38
C GLN A 10 13.76 -9.17 15.92
N ASN A 11 12.83 -8.48 15.26
CA ASN A 11 12.49 -8.76 13.86
C ASN A 11 13.64 -8.44 12.92
N ALA A 12 14.48 -7.45 13.26
CA ALA A 12 15.65 -7.11 12.48
C ALA A 12 16.64 -8.28 12.37
N GLU A 13 16.83 -9.05 13.45
CA GLU A 13 17.64 -10.27 13.42
C GLU A 13 16.98 -11.40 12.60
N ILE A 14 15.65 -11.54 12.67
CA ILE A 14 14.90 -12.52 11.85
C ILE A 14 14.99 -12.17 10.35
N ILE A 15 14.86 -10.89 10.00
CA ILE A 15 14.92 -10.41 8.62
C ILE A 15 16.31 -10.65 8.01
N LYS A 16 17.39 -10.45 8.79
CA LYS A 16 18.75 -10.83 8.36
C LYS A 16 18.87 -12.31 7.97
N ALA A 17 18.14 -13.19 8.65
CA ALA A 17 18.20 -14.62 8.42
C ALA A 17 17.26 -15.10 7.29
N THR A 18 16.22 -14.33 6.97
CA THR A 18 15.17 -14.71 6.02
C THR A 18 15.16 -13.75 4.82
N SER A 19 14.37 -12.69 4.88
CA SER A 19 14.35 -11.58 3.92
C SER A 19 13.41 -10.48 4.42
N LEU A 20 13.35 -9.36 3.69
CA LEU A 20 12.25 -8.41 3.78
C LEU A 20 11.08 -8.93 2.95
N ASN A 21 9.93 -9.13 3.60
CA ASN A 21 8.71 -9.59 2.96
C ASN A 21 7.71 -8.44 2.77
N GLU A 22 6.91 -8.55 1.72
CA GLU A 22 5.77 -7.67 1.49
C GLU A 22 4.76 -7.77 2.63
N SER A 23 3.96 -6.72 2.81
CA SER A 23 2.79 -6.79 3.69
C SER A 23 1.87 -7.95 3.26
N PRO A 24 1.23 -8.67 4.19
CA PRO A 24 0.35 -9.82 3.89
C PRO A 24 -0.98 -9.44 3.20
N PHE A 25 -1.19 -8.17 2.87
CA PHE A 25 -2.42 -7.70 2.25
C PHE A 25 -2.60 -8.24 0.82
N SER A 26 -3.81 -8.68 0.50
CA SER A 26 -4.21 -9.15 -0.83
C SER A 26 -5.42 -8.35 -1.29
N VAL A 27 -5.27 -7.63 -2.41
CA VAL A 27 -6.37 -6.83 -2.97
C VAL A 27 -7.52 -7.72 -3.47
N GLN A 28 -7.21 -8.94 -3.95
CA GLN A 28 -8.22 -9.89 -4.40
C GLN A 28 -9.07 -10.40 -3.23
N ASP A 29 -8.43 -10.75 -2.11
CA ASP A 29 -9.16 -11.21 -0.91
C ASP A 29 -9.95 -10.08 -0.28
N TYR A 30 -9.38 -8.87 -0.27
CA TYR A 30 -10.07 -7.66 0.16
C TYR A 30 -11.34 -7.41 -0.66
N ILE A 31 -11.26 -7.52 -1.98
CA ILE A 31 -12.41 -7.36 -2.88
C ILE A 31 -13.46 -8.42 -2.60
N LYS A 32 -13.07 -9.70 -2.53
CA LYS A 32 -13.99 -10.80 -2.20
C LYS A 32 -14.70 -10.54 -0.88
N HIS A 33 -13.98 -10.06 0.12
CA HIS A 33 -14.56 -9.71 1.41
C HIS A 33 -15.48 -8.48 1.33
N ALA A 34 -15.05 -7.40 0.66
CA ALA A 34 -15.85 -6.19 0.48
C ALA A 34 -17.17 -6.46 -0.25
N ILE A 35 -17.17 -7.40 -1.20
CA ILE A 35 -18.37 -7.89 -1.89
C ILE A 35 -19.27 -8.67 -0.93
N LYS A 36 -18.70 -9.63 -0.18
CA LYS A 36 -19.46 -10.48 0.77
C LYS A 36 -20.12 -9.67 1.90
N GLU A 37 -19.46 -8.62 2.38
CA GLU A 37 -19.98 -7.81 3.49
C GLU A 37 -21.08 -6.82 3.09
N ASN A 38 -21.55 -6.85 1.83
CA ASN A 38 -22.67 -6.16 1.17
C ASN A 38 -23.71 -5.38 2.04
N ALA A 39 -23.27 -4.43 2.86
CA ALA A 39 -24.09 -3.71 3.83
C ALA A 39 -23.85 -2.18 3.82
N GLY A 40 -23.44 -1.64 2.68
CA GLY A 40 -23.35 -0.18 2.47
C GLY A 40 -22.13 0.50 3.10
N SER A 41 -21.08 -0.25 3.42
CA SER A 41 -19.80 0.33 3.88
C SER A 41 -18.61 -0.38 3.28
N ILE A 42 -17.55 0.38 2.95
CA ILE A 42 -16.30 -0.17 2.43
C ILE A 42 -15.33 -0.36 3.60
N PRO A 43 -14.94 -1.61 3.92
CA PRO A 43 -14.18 -1.87 5.12
C PRO A 43 -12.72 -1.41 4.98
N LYS A 44 -12.08 -1.05 6.09
CA LYS A 44 -10.66 -0.60 6.14
C LYS A 44 -9.66 -1.77 6.16
N GLY A 45 -10.14 -2.98 5.98
CA GLY A 45 -9.42 -4.25 6.11
C GLY A 45 -10.41 -5.40 6.07
N PHE A 46 -9.93 -6.63 6.23
CA PHE A 46 -10.77 -7.82 6.29
C PHE A 46 -10.23 -8.79 7.34
N LEU A 47 -11.07 -9.73 7.80
CA LEU A 47 -10.61 -10.92 8.51
C LEU A 47 -10.38 -12.03 7.49
N ASP A 48 -9.22 -12.67 7.53
CA ASP A 48 -8.99 -13.87 6.72
C ASP A 48 -9.70 -15.10 7.30
N GLU A 49 -9.60 -16.25 6.62
CA GLU A 49 -10.26 -17.50 7.02
C GLU A 49 -9.80 -18.01 8.40
N ASP A 50 -8.59 -17.64 8.83
CA ASP A 50 -8.03 -17.96 10.14
C ASP A 50 -8.43 -16.94 11.22
N GLY A 51 -9.22 -15.92 10.88
CA GLY A 51 -9.67 -14.87 11.79
C GLY A 51 -8.63 -13.79 12.07
N ASN A 52 -7.55 -13.71 11.29
CA ASN A 52 -6.56 -12.65 11.43
C ASN A 52 -6.99 -11.39 10.68
N TYR A 53 -6.84 -10.23 11.34
CA TYR A 53 -7.20 -8.96 10.73
C TYR A 53 -6.11 -8.41 9.80
N ASN A 54 -6.47 -8.27 8.53
CA ASN A 54 -5.66 -7.76 7.43
C ASN A 54 -6.10 -6.33 7.06
N PRO A 55 -5.44 -5.28 7.60
CA PRO A 55 -5.78 -3.90 7.24
C PRO A 55 -5.33 -3.58 5.81
N VAL A 56 -6.16 -2.82 5.09
CA VAL A 56 -5.78 -2.19 3.83
C VAL A 56 -4.61 -1.24 4.10
N LYS A 57 -3.54 -1.40 3.35
CA LYS A 57 -2.34 -0.56 3.48
C LYS A 57 -2.47 0.65 2.57
N TRP A 58 -2.05 1.82 3.05
CA TRP A 58 -2.30 3.09 2.36
C TRP A 58 -1.73 3.16 0.93
N LEU A 59 -0.52 2.62 0.71
CA LEU A 59 0.11 2.55 -0.62
C LEU A 59 -0.05 1.14 -1.22
N GLY A 60 -1.02 0.36 -0.74
CA GLY A 60 -1.27 -1.01 -1.16
C GLY A 60 -0.25 -2.01 -0.63
N LYS A 61 -0.29 -3.23 -1.15
CA LYS A 61 0.62 -4.32 -0.80
C LYS A 61 2.06 -3.98 -1.15
N GLY A 62 3.02 -4.26 -0.28
CA GLY A 62 4.43 -4.15 -0.63
C GLY A 62 5.35 -4.01 0.59
N ILE A 63 6.62 -3.73 0.33
CA ILE A 63 7.63 -3.44 1.34
C ILE A 63 7.63 -1.92 1.59
N TYR A 64 7.21 -1.52 2.78
CA TYR A 64 7.13 -0.11 3.16
C TYR A 64 8.49 0.42 3.55
N LEU A 65 8.85 1.56 2.97
CA LEU A 65 10.14 2.21 3.08
C LEU A 65 9.96 3.70 3.43
N PHE A 66 10.95 4.23 4.12
CA PHE A 66 11.10 5.64 4.46
C PHE A 66 12.22 6.24 3.64
N ASP A 67 12.09 7.51 3.31
CA ASP A 67 13.16 8.27 2.66
C ASP A 67 14.48 8.21 3.47
N LYS A 68 15.62 8.35 2.79
CA LYS A 68 16.96 8.36 3.40
C LYS A 68 17.17 9.47 4.44
N PHE A 69 16.32 10.49 4.45
CA PHE A 69 16.35 11.56 5.45
C PHE A 69 15.48 11.27 6.69
N ASN A 70 14.61 10.26 6.62
CA ASN A 70 13.56 9.98 7.62
C ASN A 70 13.93 8.81 8.56
N LYS A 71 15.20 8.73 9.00
CA LYS A 71 15.68 7.63 9.88
C LYS A 71 14.89 7.57 11.18
N ARG A 72 14.60 8.72 11.80
CA ARG A 72 13.91 8.80 13.10
C ARG A 72 12.48 8.31 13.00
N GLU A 73 11.82 8.61 11.90
CA GLU A 73 10.45 8.21 11.57
C GLU A 73 10.38 6.71 11.32
N ALA A 74 11.39 6.15 10.63
CA ALA A 74 11.53 4.72 10.42
C ALA A 74 11.69 3.97 11.75
N ILE A 75 12.60 4.42 12.62
CA ILE A 75 12.78 3.83 13.96
C ILE A 75 11.48 3.90 14.76
N SER A 76 10.79 5.05 14.77
CA SER A 76 9.54 5.21 15.53
C SER A 76 8.30 4.58 14.86
N TRP A 77 8.44 3.80 13.79
CA TRP A 77 7.30 3.20 13.11
C TRP A 77 6.57 2.17 14.00
N CYS A 78 7.30 1.27 14.66
CA CYS A 78 6.70 0.20 15.48
C CYS A 78 5.98 0.72 16.74
N THR A 79 6.31 1.93 17.20
CA THR A 79 5.58 2.56 18.32
C THR A 79 4.21 3.08 17.90
N ARG A 80 4.05 3.43 16.61
CA ARG A 80 2.82 4.02 16.05
C ARG A 80 1.91 2.99 15.40
N TYR A 81 2.51 2.06 14.64
CA TYR A 81 1.79 1.16 13.74
C TYR A 81 2.02 -0.33 14.01
N GLY A 82 2.94 -0.68 14.92
CA GLY A 82 3.15 -2.06 15.34
C GLY A 82 1.90 -2.66 15.98
N LYS A 83 1.68 -3.96 15.77
CA LYS A 83 0.65 -4.74 16.46
C LYS A 83 1.30 -6.01 17.06
N PRO A 84 1.54 -6.06 18.39
CA PRO A 84 1.33 -4.98 19.36
C PRO A 84 2.25 -3.78 19.12
N LYS A 85 1.92 -2.61 19.71
CA LYS A 85 2.81 -1.45 19.69
C LYS A 85 4.01 -1.72 20.61
N HIS A 86 5.20 -1.27 20.19
CA HIS A 86 6.44 -1.48 20.92
C HIS A 86 6.95 -0.18 21.58
N GLN A 87 7.79 -0.30 22.60
CA GLN A 87 8.48 0.86 23.16
C GLN A 87 9.59 1.31 22.22
N LEU A 88 9.94 2.62 22.26
CA LEU A 88 10.95 3.17 21.34
C LEU A 88 12.31 2.48 21.47
N MET A 89 12.68 2.03 22.67
CA MET A 89 13.93 1.32 22.93
C MET A 89 14.03 -0.06 22.24
N ASP A 90 12.90 -0.66 21.87
CA ASP A 90 12.83 -1.95 21.17
C ASP A 90 12.81 -1.80 19.65
N CYS A 91 12.67 -0.57 19.18
CA CYS A 91 12.58 -0.25 17.77
C CYS A 91 13.95 0.02 17.13
N THR A 92 14.06 -0.28 15.85
CA THR A 92 15.25 0.00 15.01
C THR A 92 14.81 0.25 13.56
N ALA A 93 15.77 0.53 12.69
CA ALA A 93 15.56 0.58 11.27
C ALA A 93 16.60 -0.28 10.55
N LEU A 94 16.25 -0.72 9.35
CA LEU A 94 17.17 -1.31 8.38
C LEU A 94 17.49 -0.23 7.34
N SER A 95 18.77 -0.04 7.02
CA SER A 95 19.16 0.59 5.75
C SER A 95 18.84 -0.37 4.62
N VAL A 96 18.15 0.10 3.59
CA VAL A 96 17.73 -0.69 2.44
C VAL A 96 18.25 -0.05 1.16
N SER A 97 18.96 -0.82 0.34
CA SER A 97 19.42 -0.44 -0.98
C SER A 97 18.59 -1.14 -2.04
N LEU A 98 18.10 -0.38 -3.02
CA LEU A 98 17.38 -0.89 -4.18
C LEU A 98 18.20 -0.69 -5.45
N LYS A 99 18.03 -1.60 -6.41
CA LYS A 99 18.48 -1.43 -7.81
C LYS A 99 17.85 -0.17 -8.39
N GLU A 100 18.42 0.32 -9.48
CA GLU A 100 17.75 1.35 -10.27
C GLU A 100 16.41 0.82 -10.79
N ILE A 101 15.36 1.60 -10.59
CA ILE A 101 14.01 1.30 -11.05
C ILE A 101 13.74 2.26 -12.21
N PRO A 102 13.31 1.78 -13.40
CA PRO A 102 12.99 2.66 -14.51
C PRO A 102 11.93 3.69 -14.11
N GLU A 103 12.08 4.93 -14.56
CA GLU A 103 11.22 6.04 -14.13
C GLU A 103 9.74 5.77 -14.45
N GLU A 104 9.45 5.13 -15.58
CA GLU A 104 8.11 4.73 -16.00
C GLU A 104 7.44 3.67 -15.11
N ASN A 105 8.23 3.03 -14.24
CA ASN A 105 7.77 2.05 -13.25
C ASN A 105 7.67 2.63 -11.83
N ILE A 106 7.98 3.93 -11.66
CA ILE A 106 7.80 4.67 -10.42
C ILE A 106 6.48 5.43 -10.48
N PHE A 107 5.67 5.32 -9.43
CA PHE A 107 4.38 5.99 -9.34
C PHE A 107 4.36 7.02 -8.21
N ASP A 108 4.06 8.27 -8.53
CA ASP A 108 3.96 9.37 -7.59
C ASP A 108 2.48 9.67 -7.28
N PHE A 109 2.02 9.33 -6.06
CA PHE A 109 0.61 9.51 -5.63
C PHE A 109 0.09 10.96 -5.55
N PHE A 110 0.93 11.95 -5.90
CA PHE A 110 0.61 13.39 -5.90
C PHE A 110 0.75 13.98 -7.30
N SER A 111 1.22 13.18 -8.26
CA SER A 111 1.31 13.57 -9.65
C SER A 111 -0.09 13.50 -10.26
N TYR A 112 -0.55 14.63 -10.81
CA TYR A 112 -1.83 14.68 -11.50
C TYR A 112 -1.87 13.70 -12.68
N SER A 113 -0.76 13.55 -13.42
CA SER A 113 -0.69 12.60 -14.54
C SER A 113 -0.90 11.16 -14.07
N ASP A 114 -0.25 10.79 -12.98
CA ASP A 114 -0.23 9.43 -12.44
C ASP A 114 -1.62 9.06 -11.90
N ILE A 115 -2.25 9.99 -11.16
CA ILE A 115 -3.62 9.84 -10.66
C ILE A 115 -4.60 9.72 -11.81
N MET A 116 -4.45 10.54 -12.85
CA MET A 116 -5.31 10.47 -14.04
C MET A 116 -5.08 9.18 -14.83
N GLU A 117 -3.87 8.64 -14.87
CA GLU A 117 -3.58 7.36 -15.50
C GLU A 117 -4.28 6.21 -14.76
N ILE A 118 -4.18 6.16 -13.43
CA ILE A 118 -4.91 5.17 -12.62
C ILE A 118 -6.40 5.30 -12.86
N ARG A 119 -6.94 6.51 -12.74
CA ARG A 119 -8.37 6.75 -12.95
C ARG A 119 -8.81 6.26 -14.32
N THR A 120 -8.15 6.68 -15.39
CA THR A 120 -8.51 6.31 -16.77
C THR A 120 -8.43 4.81 -16.99
N THR A 121 -7.43 4.15 -16.39
CA THR A 121 -7.26 2.70 -16.48
C THR A 121 -8.34 1.97 -15.72
N LEU A 122 -8.62 2.36 -14.48
CA LEU A 122 -9.67 1.76 -13.67
C LEU A 122 -11.07 2.04 -14.22
N ASP A 123 -11.28 3.16 -14.89
CA ASP A 123 -12.57 3.48 -15.54
C ASP A 123 -12.80 2.58 -16.77
N LYS A 124 -11.77 2.36 -17.59
CA LYS A 124 -11.89 1.62 -18.86
C LYS A 124 -11.75 0.11 -18.75
N LYS A 125 -10.76 -0.34 -17.98
CA LYS A 125 -10.31 -1.75 -18.00
C LYS A 125 -10.82 -2.56 -16.81
N LEU A 126 -11.39 -1.92 -15.80
CA LEU A 126 -11.83 -2.66 -14.63
C LEU A 126 -13.07 -3.48 -14.93
N GLU A 127 -13.99 -2.98 -15.76
CA GLU A 127 -15.13 -3.74 -16.25
C GLU A 127 -14.66 -4.96 -17.06
N GLU A 128 -13.75 -4.76 -18.03
CA GLU A 128 -13.14 -5.87 -18.79
C GLU A 128 -12.49 -6.92 -17.86
N TYR A 129 -11.69 -6.47 -16.90
CA TYR A 129 -11.07 -7.36 -15.90
C TYR A 129 -12.09 -8.15 -15.07
N LEU A 130 -13.29 -7.60 -14.85
CA LEU A 130 -14.35 -8.27 -14.10
C LEU A 130 -15.13 -9.25 -14.96
N GLU A 131 -15.40 -8.91 -16.22
CA GLU A 131 -16.06 -9.82 -17.15
C GLU A 131 -15.23 -11.09 -17.40
N GLU A 132 -13.90 -10.97 -17.35
CA GLU A 132 -12.98 -12.12 -17.45
C GLU A 132 -12.95 -13.01 -16.19
N ARG A 133 -13.59 -12.60 -15.08
CA ARG A 133 -13.60 -13.34 -13.82
C ARG A 133 -14.75 -14.34 -13.77
N GLU A 134 -14.45 -15.61 -14.02
CA GLU A 134 -15.43 -16.71 -13.92
C GLU A 134 -15.82 -17.08 -12.48
N ASP A 135 -15.13 -16.55 -11.46
CA ASP A 135 -15.35 -16.89 -10.04
C ASP A 135 -16.35 -15.97 -9.32
N LEU A 136 -17.07 -15.08 -10.03
CA LEU A 136 -18.05 -14.13 -9.47
C LEU A 136 -19.43 -14.32 -10.11
N SER A 137 -20.48 -14.24 -9.30
CA SER A 137 -21.88 -14.17 -9.75
C SER A 137 -22.30 -12.75 -10.18
N GLU A 138 -23.38 -12.61 -10.94
CA GLU A 138 -23.93 -11.29 -11.36
C GLU A 138 -24.19 -10.35 -10.18
N GLN A 139 -24.68 -10.89 -9.05
CA GLN A 139 -24.90 -10.08 -7.85
C GLN A 139 -23.58 -9.58 -7.24
N GLU A 140 -22.52 -10.38 -7.28
CA GLU A 140 -21.19 -10.00 -6.80
C GLU A 140 -20.51 -8.96 -7.70
N LEU A 141 -20.76 -9.01 -9.02
CA LEU A 141 -20.31 -7.99 -9.96
C LEU A 141 -20.90 -6.60 -9.63
N SER A 142 -22.19 -6.54 -9.26
CA SER A 142 -22.83 -5.26 -8.88
C SER A 142 -22.18 -4.59 -7.65
N SER A 143 -21.77 -5.38 -6.65
CA SER A 143 -21.05 -4.90 -5.46
C SER A 143 -19.64 -4.44 -5.78
N TYR A 144 -19.02 -5.04 -6.79
CA TYR A 144 -17.71 -4.61 -7.25
C TYR A 144 -17.78 -3.22 -7.89
N VAL A 145 -18.77 -2.96 -8.73
CA VAL A 145 -19.00 -1.64 -9.35
C VAL A 145 -19.10 -0.55 -8.27
N TYR A 146 -19.77 -0.82 -7.15
CA TYR A 146 -19.81 0.11 -6.03
C TYR A 146 -18.42 0.41 -5.42
N VAL A 147 -17.57 -0.61 -5.25
CA VAL A 147 -16.19 -0.42 -4.77
C VAL A 147 -15.36 0.39 -5.76
N GLN A 148 -15.51 0.14 -7.06
CA GLN A 148 -14.88 0.91 -8.13
C GLN A 148 -15.29 2.38 -8.09
N GLU A 149 -16.59 2.67 -8.08
CA GLU A 149 -17.10 4.04 -8.03
C GLU A 149 -16.56 4.79 -6.81
N ALA A 150 -16.50 4.13 -5.65
CA ALA A 150 -15.93 4.72 -4.45
C ALA A 150 -14.43 5.00 -4.59
N ILE A 151 -13.66 4.11 -5.23
CA ILE A 151 -12.25 4.36 -5.51
C ILE A 151 -12.08 5.56 -6.45
N LEU A 152 -12.82 5.58 -7.56
CA LEU A 152 -12.78 6.66 -8.56
C LEU A 152 -13.17 8.01 -7.95
N ALA A 153 -14.23 8.07 -7.15
CA ALA A 153 -14.66 9.28 -6.46
C ALA A 153 -13.62 9.78 -5.43
N ASN A 154 -12.85 8.87 -4.81
CA ASN A 154 -11.80 9.26 -3.86
C ASN A 154 -10.50 9.66 -4.54
N LEU A 155 -10.18 9.15 -5.74
CA LEU A 155 -9.02 9.58 -6.53
C LEU A 155 -9.06 11.09 -6.81
N GLU A 156 -10.24 11.62 -7.17
CA GLU A 156 -10.43 13.05 -7.46
C GLU A 156 -10.10 13.97 -6.26
N ASN A 157 -10.31 13.46 -5.05
CA ASN A 157 -10.04 14.17 -3.80
C ASN A 157 -8.71 13.74 -3.15
N LEU A 158 -7.79 13.12 -3.91
CA LEU A 158 -6.51 12.61 -3.39
C LEU A 158 -6.66 11.69 -2.17
N PHE A 159 -7.77 10.97 -2.10
CA PHE A 159 -8.17 10.12 -0.98
C PHE A 159 -8.31 10.84 0.36
N GLU A 160 -8.62 12.14 0.34
CA GLU A 160 -8.93 12.91 1.54
C GLU A 160 -10.14 12.29 2.26
N GLY A 161 -9.92 11.74 3.45
CA GLY A 161 -10.95 11.08 4.28
C GLY A 161 -11.00 9.55 4.19
N LYS A 162 -10.61 8.94 3.05
CA LYS A 162 -10.50 7.48 2.87
C LYS A 162 -9.16 7.07 2.27
N GLN A 163 -8.07 7.43 2.93
CA GLN A 163 -6.71 7.20 2.43
C GLN A 163 -6.44 5.74 2.04
N PHE A 164 -7.02 4.79 2.78
CA PHE A 164 -6.84 3.36 2.51
C PHE A 164 -7.28 2.94 1.09
N LEU A 165 -8.26 3.64 0.48
CA LEU A 165 -8.67 3.37 -0.90
C LEU A 165 -7.57 3.66 -1.91
N GLY A 166 -6.59 4.51 -1.58
CA GLY A 166 -5.41 4.72 -2.42
C GLY A 166 -4.63 3.43 -2.66
N GLY A 167 -4.48 2.62 -1.61
CA GLY A 167 -3.79 1.36 -1.72
C GLY A 167 -4.52 0.34 -2.59
N VAL A 168 -5.85 0.30 -2.45
CA VAL A 168 -6.71 -0.55 -3.29
C VAL A 168 -6.62 -0.12 -4.75
N ALA A 169 -6.69 1.19 -5.02
CA ALA A 169 -6.61 1.75 -6.36
C ALA A 169 -5.31 1.36 -7.08
N VAL A 170 -4.17 1.50 -6.39
CA VAL A 170 -2.89 1.14 -7.01
C VAL A 170 -2.74 -0.36 -7.16
N ASP A 171 -3.12 -1.16 -6.16
CA ASP A 171 -2.99 -2.61 -6.30
C ASP A 171 -3.87 -3.14 -7.45
N LEU A 172 -5.08 -2.60 -7.63
CA LEU A 172 -5.94 -2.90 -8.77
C LEU A 172 -5.33 -2.46 -10.10
N TYR A 173 -4.85 -1.22 -10.19
CA TYR A 173 -4.18 -0.73 -11.38
C TYR A 173 -2.97 -1.62 -11.73
N ASN A 174 -2.18 -2.01 -10.72
CA ASN A 174 -0.99 -2.81 -10.91
C ASN A 174 -1.34 -4.22 -11.39
N LEU A 175 -2.43 -4.81 -10.89
CA LEU A 175 -2.96 -6.08 -11.41
C LEU A 175 -3.34 -5.98 -12.89
N ILE A 176 -4.14 -4.96 -13.25
CA ILE A 176 -4.63 -4.75 -14.63
C ILE A 176 -3.48 -4.45 -15.60
N GLN A 177 -2.43 -3.79 -15.12
CA GLN A 177 -1.27 -3.39 -15.92
C GLN A 177 -0.09 -4.36 -15.78
N ASN A 178 -0.35 -5.64 -15.45
CA ASN A 178 0.67 -6.69 -15.40
C ASN A 178 1.89 -6.35 -14.52
N ASN A 179 1.63 -5.85 -13.32
CA ASN A 179 2.62 -5.44 -12.33
C ASN A 179 3.60 -4.36 -12.83
N LYS A 180 3.10 -3.40 -13.62
CA LYS A 180 3.87 -2.26 -14.14
C LYS A 180 4.57 -1.46 -13.04
N ILE A 181 3.90 -1.11 -11.96
CA ILE A 181 4.48 -0.30 -10.87
C ILE A 181 5.41 -1.16 -10.03
N LYS A 182 6.65 -0.69 -9.86
CA LYS A 182 7.68 -1.32 -9.03
C LYS A 182 7.94 -0.55 -7.75
N LEU A 183 7.80 0.77 -7.80
CA LEU A 183 7.93 1.62 -6.63
C LEU A 183 6.84 2.68 -6.61
N ILE A 184 6.26 2.88 -5.44
CA ILE A 184 5.35 3.98 -5.19
C ILE A 184 6.02 4.96 -4.26
N ARG A 185 5.80 6.25 -4.50
CA ARG A 185 6.07 7.32 -3.55
C ARG A 185 4.77 7.98 -3.08
N GLY A 186 4.62 8.05 -1.76
CA GLY A 186 3.50 8.64 -1.04
C GLY A 186 3.95 9.82 -0.16
N ILE A 187 3.16 10.88 -0.03
CA ILE A 187 3.40 12.04 0.83
C ILE A 187 2.21 12.19 1.78
N TYR A 188 2.46 12.02 3.06
CA TYR A 188 1.42 12.10 4.07
C TYR A 188 1.46 13.45 4.76
N LYS A 189 0.42 14.25 4.56
CA LYS A 189 0.22 15.52 5.26
C LYS A 189 -0.22 15.25 6.70
N LYS A 190 0.54 15.76 7.67
CA LYS A 190 0.24 15.73 9.11
C LYS A 190 0.06 17.13 9.66
N GLY A 191 -0.74 17.21 10.72
CA GLY A 191 -0.98 18.43 11.47
C GLY A 191 -2.15 19.25 10.95
N LYS A 192 -2.33 20.43 11.54
CA LYS A 192 -3.30 21.45 11.15
C LYS A 192 -2.54 22.77 10.99
N LEU A 193 -3.05 23.68 10.17
CA LEU A 193 -2.47 25.02 10.06
C LEU A 193 -2.38 25.68 11.46
N PRO A 194 -1.25 26.36 11.77
CA PRO A 194 -0.09 26.65 10.92
C PRO A 194 0.99 25.54 10.91
N ASN A 195 0.88 24.50 11.74
CA ASN A 195 1.91 23.49 11.94
C ASN A 195 1.66 22.25 11.05
N LEU A 196 1.85 22.43 9.74
CA LEU A 196 1.78 21.35 8.75
C LEU A 196 3.15 20.72 8.51
N TYR A 197 3.20 19.39 8.48
CA TYR A 197 4.39 18.62 8.15
C TYR A 197 4.04 17.55 7.11
N TYR A 198 5.01 17.19 6.26
CA TYR A 198 4.83 16.20 5.20
C TYR A 198 5.85 15.07 5.39
N ASP A 199 5.36 13.86 5.60
CA ASP A 199 6.20 12.66 5.64
C ASP A 199 6.19 12.01 4.26
N VAL A 200 7.37 11.66 3.72
CA VAL A 200 7.48 10.91 2.47
C VAL A 200 7.69 9.42 2.78
N TYR A 201 6.83 8.59 2.23
CA TYR A 201 6.84 7.13 2.31
C TYR A 201 7.03 6.55 0.92
N TYR A 202 7.59 5.35 0.87
CA TYR A 202 7.71 4.57 -0.35
C TYR A 202 7.14 3.17 -0.11
N CYS A 203 6.64 2.55 -1.16
CA CYS A 203 6.18 1.16 -1.14
C CYS A 203 6.78 0.44 -2.34
N LEU A 204 7.72 -0.46 -2.08
CA LEU A 204 8.31 -1.32 -3.09
C LEU A 204 7.34 -2.48 -3.37
N LYS A 205 6.95 -2.63 -4.62
CA LYS A 205 5.98 -3.63 -5.10
C LYS A 205 6.62 -4.92 -5.57
N ASP A 206 7.94 -4.93 -5.77
CA ASP A 206 8.65 -6.04 -6.37
C ASP A 206 9.99 -6.25 -5.68
N GLY A 207 10.08 -7.34 -4.91
CA GLY A 207 11.26 -7.70 -4.14
C GLY A 207 12.54 -7.90 -4.98
N HIS A 208 12.44 -8.14 -6.29
CA HIS A 208 13.62 -8.33 -7.16
C HIS A 208 14.52 -7.09 -7.26
N PHE A 209 13.97 -5.91 -6.94
CA PHE A 209 14.72 -4.66 -6.90
C PHE A 209 15.44 -4.45 -5.57
N LEU A 210 15.23 -5.30 -4.56
CA LEU A 210 16.01 -5.27 -3.32
C LEU A 210 17.44 -5.78 -3.60
N GLU A 211 18.45 -4.96 -3.34
CA GLU A 211 19.87 -5.36 -3.47
C GLU A 211 20.45 -5.80 -2.13
N GLU A 212 20.26 -4.97 -1.11
CA GLU A 212 20.90 -5.16 0.19
C GLU A 212 20.05 -4.53 1.29
N PHE A 213 20.11 -5.11 2.49
CA PHE A 213 19.64 -4.46 3.71
C PHE A 213 20.56 -4.74 4.90
N LYS A 214 20.70 -3.74 5.79
CA LYS A 214 21.59 -3.79 6.97
C LYS A 214 20.94 -3.12 8.18
N VAL A 215 21.10 -3.68 9.38
CA VAL A 215 20.65 -3.05 10.64
C VAL A 215 21.53 -1.85 11.00
N ILE A 216 20.91 -0.77 11.51
CA ILE A 216 21.57 0.50 11.86
C ILE A 216 21.10 1.12 13.18
#